data_AF-A0A7Z9U8P3-F1
#
_entry.id   AF-A0A7Z9U8P3-F1
#
_cell.length_a   1.000
_cell.length_b   1.000
_cell.length_c   1.000
_cell.angle_alpha   90.00
_cell.angle_beta   90.00
_cell.angle_gamma   90.00
#
_symmetry.space_group_name_H-M   'P 1'
#
loop_
_entity.id
_entity.type
_entity.pdbx_description
1 polymer ?
#
loop_
_entity_poly.entity_id
_entity_poly.type
_entity_poly.pdbx_seq_one_letter_code
_entity_poly.pdbx_strand_id
1 'polypeptide(L)'
;DTPALRPDTPLARSALLTGTRLDPSLASQLSKEFAAANRVDILCSFIKWSGIRLLMDALRELTATPHPDGPRLRVISTSYMGATDAKAIEALRDLPNTEVKVSYDTERTRLHAKAYLVHRATGFGSAYIGSANVSRVALSEGLEWTSKISQYELPHLWQKIVATFDSYWNDDEFERFDGDAAPRLREAISRERTRGTVEMGDLPMFDLRPYPFQEEILDAMAAEREVQDKHRHLVVAATGTGKTMIAAFDYKRWAGSRRPSLLFIAHREEILRQAIGTYRAVLRDQNFGDILVGGTTPEQHDHLFCSIQSYNSRGLHELPSDRFDYIVVDEFHHAAAPSYRRLLDTAQPKVLLGGHSRVAPRHAAGALSPAH
;
A
#
# COMPACT_ATOMS: atom_id res chain seq x y z
N ASP A 1 -9.44 -39.54 -2.07
CA ASP A 1 -8.17 -38.96 -2.53
C ASP A 1 -8.35 -37.55 -3.05
N THR A 2 -8.23 -36.56 -2.17
CA THR A 2 -8.07 -35.17 -2.60
C THR A 2 -6.66 -35.06 -3.19
N PRO A 3 -6.48 -34.59 -4.43
CA PRO A 3 -5.15 -34.46 -5.01
C PRO A 3 -4.29 -33.58 -4.11
N ALA A 4 -3.08 -34.03 -3.78
CA ALA A 4 -2.16 -33.26 -2.95
C ALA A 4 -1.96 -31.86 -3.56
N LEU A 5 -2.22 -30.80 -2.79
CA LEU A 5 -1.94 -29.44 -3.21
C LEU A 5 -0.43 -29.33 -3.46
N ARG A 6 -0.04 -29.17 -4.73
CA ARG A 6 1.35 -28.96 -5.14
C ARG A 6 1.50 -27.56 -5.71
N PRO A 7 2.63 -26.87 -5.45
CA PRO A 7 2.96 -25.62 -6.11
C PRO A 7 2.94 -25.78 -7.64
N ASP A 8 2.53 -24.73 -8.35
CA ASP A 8 2.46 -24.75 -9.82
C ASP A 8 3.87 -24.78 -10.43
N THR A 9 4.84 -24.20 -9.72
CA THR A 9 6.27 -24.35 -10.04
C THR A 9 6.84 -25.63 -9.40
N PRO A 10 7.53 -26.52 -10.16
CA PRO A 10 8.11 -27.73 -9.60
C PRO A 10 9.07 -27.45 -8.43
N LEU A 11 9.10 -28.33 -7.42
CA LEU A 11 10.01 -28.16 -6.26
C LEU A 11 11.49 -28.32 -6.63
N ALA A 12 11.78 -29.11 -7.66
CA ALA A 12 13.14 -29.42 -8.12
C ALA A 12 13.72 -28.36 -9.06
N ARG A 13 12.99 -27.27 -9.34
CA ARG A 13 13.39 -26.23 -10.29
C ARG A 13 13.20 -24.84 -9.70
N SER A 14 14.15 -23.98 -10.02
CA SER A 14 14.09 -22.55 -9.78
C SER A 14 13.17 -21.92 -10.82
N ALA A 15 12.59 -20.78 -10.48
CA ALA A 15 11.66 -20.06 -11.35
C ALA A 15 11.74 -18.56 -11.09
N LEU A 16 11.33 -17.76 -12.08
CA LEU A 16 11.11 -16.34 -11.92
C LEU A 16 9.60 -16.06 -12.01
N LEU A 17 9.05 -15.43 -10.98
CA LEU A 17 7.68 -14.93 -10.96
C LEU A 17 7.76 -13.42 -11.16
N THR A 18 7.02 -12.89 -12.14
CA THR A 18 7.07 -11.46 -12.50
C THR A 18 5.75 -10.72 -12.25
N GLY A 19 4.79 -11.39 -11.62
CA GLY A 19 3.47 -10.82 -11.32
C GLY A 19 2.60 -10.63 -12.56
N THR A 20 2.94 -11.26 -13.68
CA THR A 20 2.11 -11.23 -14.88
C THR A 20 0.92 -12.19 -14.75
N ARG A 21 -0.12 -12.01 -15.59
CA ARG A 21 -1.29 -12.92 -15.60
C ARG A 21 -0.96 -14.37 -15.97
N LEU A 22 0.22 -14.62 -16.54
CA LEU A 22 0.69 -15.95 -16.91
C LEU A 22 1.39 -16.65 -15.74
N ASP A 23 1.89 -15.88 -14.78
CA ASP A 23 2.54 -16.41 -13.59
C ASP A 23 1.47 -16.77 -12.54
N PRO A 24 1.65 -17.87 -11.80
CA PRO A 24 0.83 -18.11 -10.63
C PRO A 24 1.09 -17.02 -9.57
N SER A 25 0.06 -16.62 -8.83
CA SER A 25 0.25 -15.64 -7.77
C SER A 25 1.20 -16.16 -6.69
N LEU A 26 2.03 -15.26 -6.15
CA LEU A 26 3.00 -15.62 -5.11
C LEU A 26 2.29 -16.14 -3.85
N ALA A 27 1.16 -15.54 -3.46
CA ALA A 27 0.31 -16.07 -2.38
C ALA A 27 -0.09 -17.53 -2.62
N SER A 28 -0.53 -17.88 -3.84
CA SER A 28 -0.90 -19.25 -4.16
C SER A 28 0.28 -20.20 -4.07
N GLN A 29 1.45 -19.80 -4.59
CA GLN A 29 2.67 -20.61 -4.48
C GLN A 29 3.07 -20.83 -3.03
N LEU A 30 3.14 -19.77 -2.23
CA LEU A 30 3.54 -19.85 -0.82
C LEU A 30 2.57 -20.73 -0.02
N SER A 31 1.25 -20.55 -0.18
CA SER A 31 0.27 -21.40 0.52
C SER A 31 0.42 -22.89 0.17
N LYS A 32 0.63 -23.22 -1.11
CA LYS A 32 0.89 -24.59 -1.56
C LYS A 32 2.23 -25.14 -1.05
N GLU A 33 3.27 -24.30 -1.00
CA GLU A 33 4.58 -24.69 -0.49
C GLU A 33 4.53 -24.96 1.03
N PHE A 34 3.85 -24.11 1.80
CA PHE A 34 3.72 -24.20 3.26
C PHE A 34 2.98 -25.46 3.70
N ALA A 35 1.96 -25.87 2.95
CA ALA A 35 1.21 -27.10 3.22
C ALA A 35 2.09 -28.37 3.20
N ALA A 36 3.21 -28.34 2.48
CA ALA A 36 4.18 -29.44 2.37
C ALA A 36 5.51 -29.14 3.08
N ALA A 37 5.55 -28.17 3.98
CA ALA A 37 6.77 -27.73 4.64
C ALA A 37 6.98 -28.41 6.00
N ASN A 38 8.25 -28.63 6.37
CA ASN A 38 8.61 -28.99 7.74
C ASN A 38 8.75 -27.74 8.61
N ARG A 39 9.33 -26.66 8.08
CA ARG A 39 9.49 -25.36 8.74
C ARG A 39 9.43 -24.25 7.69
N VAL A 40 8.94 -23.09 8.08
CA VAL A 40 8.95 -21.87 7.25
C VAL A 40 9.67 -20.75 7.99
N ASP A 41 10.53 -20.04 7.26
CA ASP A 41 11.14 -18.82 7.75
C ASP A 41 10.72 -17.64 6.84
N ILE A 42 10.30 -16.54 7.44
CA ILE A 42 9.87 -15.32 6.74
C ILE A 42 10.76 -14.17 7.21
N LEU A 43 11.43 -13.50 6.27
CA LEU A 43 12.18 -12.28 6.48
C LEU A 43 11.55 -11.20 5.62
N CYS A 44 10.90 -10.20 6.20
CA CYS A 44 10.31 -9.11 5.43
C CYS A 44 10.51 -7.77 6.14
N SER A 45 10.81 -6.72 5.39
CA SER A 45 10.98 -5.38 5.97
C SER A 45 9.67 -4.83 6.51
N PHE A 46 8.53 -5.22 5.94
CA PHE A 46 7.23 -4.92 6.53
C PHE A 46 6.21 -6.02 6.31
N ILE A 47 5.28 -6.11 7.24
CA ILE A 47 4.19 -7.10 7.23
C ILE A 47 2.86 -6.37 7.41
N LYS A 48 1.98 -6.49 6.41
CA LYS A 48 0.63 -5.93 6.42
C LYS A 48 -0.40 -7.01 6.77
N TRP A 49 -1.45 -6.60 7.49
CA TRP A 49 -2.59 -7.45 7.81
C TRP A 49 -3.25 -8.00 6.54
N SER A 50 -3.37 -7.16 5.52
CA SER A 50 -3.96 -7.54 4.22
C SER A 50 -3.22 -8.67 3.51
N GLY A 51 -1.88 -8.76 3.69
CA GLY A 51 -1.05 -9.81 3.12
C GLY A 51 -1.11 -11.10 3.93
N ILE A 52 -0.93 -10.99 5.25
CA ILE A 52 -0.96 -12.16 6.14
C ILE A 52 -2.27 -12.93 6.05
N ARG A 53 -3.42 -12.24 5.89
CA ARG A 53 -4.71 -12.91 5.70
C ARG A 53 -4.75 -13.87 4.51
N LEU A 54 -3.94 -13.66 3.48
CA LEU A 54 -3.88 -14.55 2.31
C LEU A 54 -3.15 -15.87 2.62
N LEU A 55 -2.26 -15.86 3.60
CA LEU A 55 -1.40 -17.00 3.98
C LEU A 55 -1.86 -17.67 5.29
N MET A 56 -2.77 -17.03 6.04
CA MET A 56 -3.11 -17.38 7.41
C MET A 56 -3.59 -18.84 7.56
N ASP A 57 -4.41 -19.34 6.66
CA ASP A 57 -4.93 -20.72 6.78
C ASP A 57 -3.80 -21.76 6.62
N ALA A 58 -2.93 -21.58 5.61
CA ALA A 58 -1.76 -22.44 5.42
C ALA A 58 -0.76 -22.35 6.59
N LEU A 59 -0.55 -21.14 7.13
CA LEU A 59 0.30 -20.94 8.31
C LEU A 59 -0.30 -21.60 9.56
N ARG A 60 -1.61 -21.51 9.80
CA ARG A 60 -2.29 -22.21 10.90
C ARG A 60 -2.13 -23.72 10.81
N GLU A 61 -2.34 -24.29 9.63
CA GLU A 61 -2.14 -25.73 9.41
C GLU A 61 -0.70 -26.16 9.68
N LEU A 62 0.28 -25.43 9.12
CA LEU A 62 1.71 -25.70 9.34
C LEU A 62 2.09 -25.68 10.83
N THR A 63 1.62 -24.65 11.53
CA THR A 63 1.99 -24.34 12.91
C THR A 63 1.26 -25.17 13.94
N ALA A 64 0.16 -25.83 13.58
CA ALA A 64 -0.62 -26.68 14.49
C ALA A 64 0.16 -27.88 15.05
N THR A 65 1.28 -28.26 14.42
CA THR A 65 2.12 -29.39 14.87
C THR A 65 3.52 -28.92 15.24
N PRO A 66 4.17 -29.45 16.28
CA PRO A 66 5.53 -29.05 16.65
C PRO A 66 6.57 -29.51 15.63
N HIS A 67 7.74 -28.86 15.63
CA HIS A 67 8.95 -29.31 14.93
C HIS A 67 10.01 -29.67 15.99
N PRO A 68 10.80 -30.75 15.83
CA PRO A 68 11.76 -31.17 16.85
C PRO A 68 12.83 -30.12 17.15
N ASP A 69 13.26 -29.37 16.13
CA ASP A 69 14.35 -28.40 16.23
C ASP A 69 13.89 -26.94 16.48
N GLY A 70 12.70 -26.74 17.08
CA GLY A 70 12.19 -25.43 17.46
C GLY A 70 10.88 -25.02 16.77
N PRO A 71 10.62 -23.70 16.58
CA PRO A 71 9.37 -23.24 16.00
C PRO A 71 9.21 -23.69 14.53
N ARG A 72 7.96 -24.03 14.16
CA ARG A 72 7.54 -24.29 12.77
C ARG A 72 7.62 -23.05 11.90
N LEU A 73 7.39 -21.88 12.50
CA LEU A 73 7.38 -20.60 11.81
C LEU A 73 8.31 -19.62 12.52
N ARG A 74 9.33 -19.15 11.81
CA ARG A 74 10.23 -18.08 12.24
C ARG A 74 9.95 -16.84 11.42
N VAL A 75 9.67 -15.72 12.05
CA VAL A 75 9.41 -14.46 11.35
C VAL A 75 10.35 -13.37 11.84
N ILE A 76 11.04 -12.71 10.92
CA ILE A 76 11.82 -11.50 11.18
C ILE A 76 11.15 -10.33 10.47
N SER A 77 10.93 -9.24 11.21
CA SER A 77 10.42 -7.97 10.69
C SER A 77 11.14 -6.77 11.32
N THR A 78 10.77 -5.57 10.92
CA THR A 78 11.26 -4.31 11.51
C THR A 78 10.13 -3.28 11.66
N SER A 79 10.30 -2.32 12.56
CA SER A 79 9.46 -1.12 12.65
C SER A 79 9.84 -0.03 11.65
N TYR A 80 10.92 -0.20 10.89
CA TYR A 80 11.42 0.74 9.89
C TYR A 80 10.34 1.23 8.91
N MET A 81 10.32 2.55 8.65
CA MET A 81 9.30 3.29 7.86
C MET A 81 7.86 3.22 8.42
N GLY A 82 7.63 2.59 9.57
CA GLY A 82 6.30 2.46 10.16
C GLY A 82 5.28 1.73 9.26
N ALA A 83 5.77 0.92 8.31
CA ALA A 83 4.94 0.25 7.32
C ALA A 83 4.37 -1.08 7.81
N THR A 84 4.90 -1.67 8.87
CA THR A 84 4.34 -2.89 9.49
C THR A 84 3.01 -2.58 10.19
N ASP A 85 2.04 -3.49 10.13
CA ASP A 85 0.82 -3.42 10.94
C ASP A 85 1.03 -4.23 12.23
N ALA A 86 0.95 -3.60 13.41
CA ALA A 86 1.14 -4.29 14.69
C ALA A 86 0.22 -5.51 14.87
N LYS A 87 -1.05 -5.38 14.45
CA LYS A 87 -2.02 -6.48 14.45
C LYS A 87 -1.58 -7.71 13.64
N ALA A 88 -0.80 -7.53 12.57
CA ALA A 88 -0.30 -8.64 11.78
C ALA A 88 0.80 -9.41 12.52
N ILE A 89 1.69 -8.69 13.22
CA ILE A 89 2.73 -9.27 14.06
C ILE A 89 2.11 -10.01 15.25
N GLU A 90 1.14 -9.40 15.93
CA GLU A 90 0.39 -10.02 17.03
C GLU A 90 -0.28 -11.33 16.58
N ALA A 91 -1.00 -11.31 15.46
CA ALA A 91 -1.67 -12.51 14.96
C ALA A 91 -0.73 -13.63 14.51
N LEU A 92 0.46 -13.30 14.00
CA LEU A 92 1.49 -14.29 13.70
C LEU A 92 2.03 -14.91 14.98
N ARG A 93 2.35 -14.08 15.98
CA ARG A 93 2.85 -14.52 17.28
C ARG A 93 1.86 -15.43 18.01
N ASP A 94 0.56 -15.21 17.82
CA ASP A 94 -0.49 -16.02 18.45
C ASP A 94 -0.67 -17.40 17.80
N LEU A 95 0.01 -17.69 16.68
CA LEU A 95 0.05 -19.04 16.13
C LEU A 95 0.90 -19.96 17.04
N PRO A 96 0.47 -21.22 17.27
CA PRO A 96 1.29 -22.18 18.01
C PRO A 96 2.64 -22.40 17.31
N ASN A 97 3.65 -22.90 18.04
CA ASN A 97 4.95 -23.25 17.44
C ASN A 97 5.56 -22.14 16.55
N THR A 98 5.32 -20.87 16.87
CA THR A 98 5.74 -19.70 16.08
C THR A 98 6.58 -18.77 16.94
N GLU A 99 7.64 -18.22 16.34
CA GLU A 99 8.42 -17.15 16.95
C GLU A 99 8.56 -15.99 15.97
N VAL A 100 8.31 -14.78 16.48
CA VAL A 100 8.47 -13.54 15.73
C VAL A 100 9.54 -12.71 16.41
N LYS A 101 10.46 -12.16 15.63
CA LYS A 101 11.49 -11.22 16.06
C LYS A 101 11.35 -9.91 15.28
N VAL A 102 11.55 -8.79 15.96
CA VAL A 102 11.41 -7.45 15.39
C VAL A 102 12.62 -6.60 15.76
N SER A 103 13.23 -5.97 14.76
CA SER A 103 14.20 -4.91 14.99
C SER A 103 13.49 -3.56 15.13
N TYR A 104 13.83 -2.84 16.20
CA TYR A 104 13.33 -1.50 16.51
C TYR A 104 14.35 -0.39 16.21
N ASP A 105 15.61 -0.75 15.97
CA ASP A 105 16.66 0.19 15.60
C ASP A 105 16.53 0.52 14.12
N THR A 106 16.10 1.74 13.80
CA THR A 106 15.85 2.18 12.42
C THR A 106 17.02 2.94 11.80
N GLU A 107 18.05 3.24 12.58
CA GLU A 107 19.23 3.98 12.13
C GLU A 107 20.35 3.04 11.67
N ARG A 108 20.53 1.91 12.37
CA ARG A 108 21.45 0.82 12.00
C ARG A 108 20.76 -0.22 11.10
N THR A 109 19.51 -0.51 11.46
CA THR A 109 18.51 -1.41 10.86
C THR A 109 18.06 -1.23 9.43
N ARG A 110 18.90 -1.21 8.40
CA ARG A 110 18.41 -1.06 7.00
C ARG A 110 18.01 -2.38 6.35
N LEU A 111 17.20 -3.19 7.04
CA LEU A 111 16.70 -4.45 6.52
C LEU A 111 15.69 -4.21 5.39
N HIS A 112 16.14 -4.40 4.15
CA HIS A 112 15.31 -4.34 2.95
C HIS A 112 15.17 -5.70 2.24
N ALA A 113 15.55 -6.80 2.87
CA ALA A 113 15.32 -8.13 2.32
C ALA A 113 13.83 -8.52 2.35
N LYS A 114 13.41 -9.37 1.40
CA LYS A 114 12.14 -10.10 1.42
C LYS A 114 12.44 -11.52 0.98
N ALA A 115 12.31 -12.44 1.92
CA ALA A 115 12.60 -13.84 1.69
C ALA A 115 11.59 -14.73 2.43
N TYR A 116 11.18 -15.79 1.76
CA TYR A 116 10.33 -16.85 2.30
C TYR A 116 11.05 -18.17 2.07
N LEU A 117 11.55 -18.80 3.14
CA LEU A 117 12.29 -20.04 3.07
C LEU A 117 11.36 -21.17 3.53
N VAL A 118 11.25 -22.20 2.69
CA VAL A 118 10.41 -23.36 2.93
C VAL A 118 11.31 -24.57 3.06
N HIS A 119 11.48 -25.03 4.30
CA HIS A 119 12.39 -26.12 4.63
C HIS A 119 11.68 -27.46 4.52
N ARG A 120 12.36 -28.45 3.94
CA ARG A 120 11.87 -29.83 3.82
C ARG A 120 12.96 -30.82 4.18
N ALA A 121 12.62 -31.80 5.01
CA ALA A 121 13.52 -32.89 5.39
C ALA A 121 13.95 -33.74 4.18
N THR A 122 13.20 -33.70 3.08
CA THR A 122 13.48 -34.41 1.84
C THR A 122 14.61 -33.81 1.00
N GLY A 123 15.12 -32.62 1.35
CA GLY A 123 16.12 -31.90 0.54
C GLY A 123 15.55 -31.12 -0.65
N PHE A 124 14.22 -31.02 -0.76
CA PHE A 124 13.52 -30.21 -1.77
C PHE A 124 12.97 -28.89 -1.19
N GLY A 125 13.77 -28.22 -0.36
CA GLY A 125 13.46 -26.87 0.11
C GLY A 125 13.39 -25.85 -1.02
N SER A 126 12.67 -24.76 -0.77
CA SER A 126 12.48 -23.65 -1.73
C SER A 126 12.69 -22.32 -1.02
N ALA A 127 13.39 -21.37 -1.62
CA ALA A 127 13.45 -19.99 -1.14
C ALA A 127 12.85 -19.05 -2.18
N TYR A 128 11.91 -18.21 -1.79
CA TYR A 128 11.36 -17.13 -2.62
C TYR A 128 11.99 -15.82 -2.19
N ILE A 129 12.74 -15.17 -3.07
CA ILE A 129 13.52 -13.95 -2.78
C ILE A 129 13.19 -12.91 -3.83
N GLY A 130 12.86 -11.69 -3.41
CA GLY A 130 12.48 -10.63 -4.34
C GLY A 130 12.09 -9.33 -3.67
N SER A 131 11.27 -8.55 -4.38
CA SER A 131 10.74 -7.26 -3.90
C SER A 131 9.45 -7.39 -3.08
N ALA A 132 8.82 -8.57 -3.08
CA ALA A 132 7.50 -8.79 -2.51
C ALA A 132 7.49 -8.90 -0.97
N ASN A 133 7.11 -7.82 -0.29
CA ASN A 133 6.76 -7.86 1.14
C ASN A 133 5.43 -8.60 1.39
N VAL A 134 5.12 -8.87 2.66
CA VAL A 134 3.84 -9.48 3.04
C VAL A 134 2.72 -8.43 2.97
N SER A 135 2.15 -8.23 1.78
CA SER A 135 0.99 -7.37 1.53
C SER A 135 0.11 -7.95 0.43
N ARG A 136 -1.18 -7.59 0.39
CA ARG A 136 -2.09 -8.10 -0.67
C ARG A 136 -1.58 -7.76 -2.06
N VAL A 137 -1.14 -6.52 -2.27
CA VAL A 137 -0.64 -6.05 -3.57
C VAL A 137 0.55 -6.90 -3.98
N ALA A 138 1.62 -6.93 -3.17
CA ALA A 138 2.83 -7.67 -3.51
C ALA A 138 2.63 -9.18 -3.70
N LEU A 139 1.73 -9.81 -2.94
CA LEU A 139 1.53 -11.25 -3.01
C LEU A 139 0.54 -11.71 -4.10
N SER A 140 -0.33 -10.83 -4.60
CA SER A 140 -1.44 -11.23 -5.48
C SER A 140 -1.66 -10.37 -6.72
N GLU A 141 -1.40 -9.07 -6.68
CA GLU A 141 -1.85 -8.12 -7.71
C GLU A 141 -0.72 -7.27 -8.31
N GLY A 142 0.45 -7.25 -7.66
CA GLY A 142 1.58 -6.40 -7.99
C GLY A 142 2.50 -7.01 -9.04
N LEU A 143 3.14 -6.14 -9.81
CA LEU A 143 4.25 -6.48 -10.69
C LEU A 143 5.53 -6.62 -9.86
N GLU A 144 5.62 -7.73 -9.13
CA GLU A 144 6.77 -8.06 -8.28
C GLU A 144 7.66 -9.08 -8.97
N TRP A 145 8.97 -8.88 -8.90
CA TRP A 145 9.94 -9.87 -9.36
C TRP A 145 10.38 -10.69 -8.16
N THR A 146 10.06 -11.99 -8.20
CA THR A 146 10.42 -12.94 -7.15
C THR A 146 11.07 -14.17 -7.77
N SER A 147 12.31 -14.42 -7.41
CA SER A 147 13.02 -15.63 -7.78
C SER A 147 12.74 -16.73 -6.77
N LYS A 148 12.25 -17.87 -7.25
CA LYS A 148 12.26 -19.14 -6.52
C LYS A 148 13.61 -19.81 -6.74
N ILE A 149 14.31 -20.13 -5.66
CA ILE A 149 15.54 -20.92 -5.63
C ILE A 149 15.20 -22.30 -5.08
N SER A 150 15.44 -23.34 -5.87
CA SER A 150 15.28 -24.72 -5.42
C SER A 150 16.54 -25.22 -4.71
N GLN A 151 16.39 -25.79 -3.50
CA GLN A 151 17.49 -26.46 -2.79
C GLN A 151 18.10 -27.59 -3.62
N TYR A 152 17.26 -28.33 -4.33
CA TYR A 152 17.70 -29.47 -5.13
C TYR A 152 18.54 -29.02 -6.34
N GLU A 153 18.09 -27.97 -7.03
CA GLU A 153 18.79 -27.46 -8.22
C GLU A 153 20.05 -26.65 -7.85
N LEU A 154 19.98 -25.84 -6.78
CA LEU A 154 21.03 -24.90 -6.39
C LEU A 154 21.41 -25.04 -4.90
N PRO A 155 22.02 -26.17 -4.48
CA PRO A 155 22.32 -26.44 -3.06
C PRO A 155 23.22 -25.41 -2.38
N HIS A 156 24.21 -24.88 -3.12
CA HIS A 156 25.16 -23.89 -2.61
C HIS A 156 24.49 -22.54 -2.31
N LEU A 157 23.54 -22.09 -3.15
CA LEU A 157 22.77 -20.88 -2.88
C LEU A 157 21.84 -21.08 -1.70
N TRP A 158 21.19 -22.25 -1.62
CA TRP A 158 20.35 -22.60 -0.48
C TRP A 158 21.11 -22.52 0.85
N GLN A 159 22.31 -23.11 0.94
CA GLN A 159 23.15 -23.04 2.14
C GLN A 159 23.47 -21.59 2.53
N LYS A 160 23.84 -20.74 1.56
CA LYS A 160 24.10 -19.32 1.81
C LYS A 160 22.84 -18.59 2.31
N ILE A 161 21.68 -18.84 1.70
CA ILE A 161 20.41 -18.22 2.08
C ILE A 161 20.03 -18.60 3.51
N VAL A 162 20.11 -19.88 3.87
CA VAL A 162 19.81 -20.36 5.22
C VAL A 162 20.79 -19.75 6.24
N ALA A 163 22.09 -19.80 5.95
CA ALA A 163 23.10 -19.20 6.84
C ALA A 163 22.89 -17.69 7.05
N THR A 164 22.47 -16.97 6.01
CA THR A 164 22.17 -15.53 6.09
C THR A 164 20.89 -15.26 6.88
N PHE A 165 19.86 -16.11 6.74
CA PHE A 165 18.68 -15.98 7.59
C PHE A 165 19.03 -16.25 9.06
N ASP A 166 19.80 -17.32 9.32
CA ASP A 166 20.20 -17.69 10.67
C ASP A 166 21.13 -16.65 11.30
N SER A 167 21.95 -15.93 10.53
CA SER A 167 22.74 -14.82 11.09
C SER A 167 21.84 -13.70 11.60
N TYR A 168 20.79 -13.30 10.85
CA TYR A 168 19.82 -12.31 11.35
C TYR A 168 18.98 -12.85 12.51
N TRP A 169 18.60 -14.12 12.45
CA TRP A 169 17.80 -14.76 13.50
C TRP A 169 18.52 -14.77 14.85
N ASN A 170 19.84 -14.88 14.85
CA ASN A 170 20.67 -14.93 16.06
C ASN A 170 21.33 -13.59 16.40
N ASP A 171 21.03 -12.52 15.65
CA ASP A 171 21.51 -11.18 15.95
C ASP A 171 20.66 -10.56 17.08
N ASP A 172 21.32 -9.98 18.08
CA ASP A 172 20.68 -9.33 19.24
C ASP A 172 19.86 -8.10 18.84
N GLU A 173 20.09 -7.54 17.65
CA GLU A 173 19.26 -6.47 17.10
C GLU A 173 17.81 -6.89 16.83
N PHE A 174 17.58 -8.18 16.56
CA PHE A 174 16.24 -8.72 16.33
C PHE A 174 15.68 -9.30 17.62
N GLU A 175 14.96 -8.47 18.35
CA GLU A 175 14.36 -8.81 19.63
C GLU A 175 13.13 -9.69 19.45
N ARG A 176 12.98 -10.72 20.31
CA ARG A 176 11.77 -11.56 20.31
C ARG A 176 10.55 -10.72 20.65
N PHE A 177 9.53 -10.81 19.81
CA PHE A 177 8.25 -10.16 20.04
C PHE A 177 7.38 -11.04 20.95
N ASP A 178 7.22 -10.61 22.20
CA ASP A 178 6.32 -11.22 23.18
C ASP A 178 5.03 -10.39 23.35
N GLY A 179 4.17 -10.80 24.30
CA GLY A 179 2.88 -10.12 24.51
C GLY A 179 3.02 -8.70 25.07
N ASP A 180 4.09 -8.45 25.82
CA ASP A 180 4.34 -7.17 26.49
C ASP A 180 5.05 -6.17 25.56
N ALA A 181 5.64 -6.65 24.46
CA ALA A 181 6.27 -5.83 23.43
C ALA A 181 5.26 -5.12 22.48
N ALA A 182 3.97 -5.46 22.53
CA ALA A 182 2.96 -4.89 21.61
C ALA A 182 2.83 -3.36 21.69
N PRO A 183 2.75 -2.71 22.89
CA PRO A 183 2.76 -1.26 23.00
C PRO A 183 4.02 -0.62 22.43
N ARG A 184 5.21 -1.20 22.73
CA ARG A 184 6.51 -0.74 22.22
C ARG A 184 6.55 -0.78 20.70
N LEU A 185 6.03 -1.84 20.08
CA LEU A 185 5.95 -1.95 18.62
C LEU A 185 5.05 -0.89 18.00
N ARG A 186 3.86 -0.66 18.57
CA ARG A 186 2.95 0.39 18.08
C ARG A 186 3.58 1.77 18.19
N GLU A 187 4.27 2.04 19.29
CA GLU A 187 4.99 3.29 19.49
C GLU A 187 6.12 3.47 18.48
N ALA A 188 6.97 2.45 18.29
CA ALA A 188 8.07 2.48 17.33
C ALA A 188 7.56 2.71 15.89
N ILE A 189 6.50 2.00 15.48
CA ILE A 189 5.84 2.19 14.18
C ILE A 189 5.32 3.63 14.05
N SER A 190 4.66 4.18 15.08
CA SER A 190 4.14 5.54 15.05
C SER A 190 5.25 6.58 14.93
N ARG A 191 6.34 6.43 15.70
CA ARG A 191 7.51 7.33 15.66
C ARG A 191 8.11 7.38 14.25
N GLU A 192 8.24 6.23 13.60
CA GLU A 192 8.77 6.14 12.23
C GLU A 192 7.82 6.71 11.18
N ARG A 193 6.51 6.59 11.35
CA ARG A 193 5.55 7.29 10.47
C ARG A 193 5.69 8.81 10.59
N THR A 194 5.91 9.32 11.81
CA THR A 194 6.11 10.74 12.06
C THR A 194 7.50 11.23 11.60
N ARG A 195 8.53 10.38 11.64
CA ARG A 195 9.88 10.70 11.16
C ARG A 195 9.99 10.62 9.62
N GLY A 196 9.33 9.65 9.02
CA GLY A 196 9.27 9.45 7.56
C GLY A 196 8.60 10.58 6.79
N THR A 197 7.78 11.41 7.44
CA THR A 197 7.27 12.66 6.82
C THR A 197 8.32 13.77 6.77
N VAL A 198 9.40 13.67 7.55
CA VAL A 198 10.46 14.68 7.69
C VAL A 198 11.74 14.30 6.92
N GLU A 199 12.10 13.01 6.84
CA GLU A 199 13.37 12.52 6.25
C GLU A 199 13.25 11.84 4.86
N MET A 200 12.11 11.97 4.17
CA MET A 200 11.83 11.29 2.88
C MET A 200 12.62 11.82 1.65
N GLY A 201 13.70 12.57 1.87
CA GLY A 201 14.54 13.15 0.83
C GLY A 201 15.50 12.18 0.12
N ASP A 202 15.88 11.06 0.76
CA ASP A 202 17.11 10.33 0.39
C ASP A 202 16.95 8.84 -0.03
N LEU A 203 15.75 8.35 -0.37
CA LEU A 203 15.59 7.00 -0.94
C LEU A 203 15.34 7.03 -2.46
N PRO A 204 16.09 6.23 -3.27
CA PRO A 204 15.79 6.04 -4.69
C PRO A 204 14.64 5.05 -4.84
N MET A 205 13.42 5.52 -4.65
CA MET A 205 12.19 4.86 -5.07
C MET A 205 11.82 5.40 -6.45
N PHE A 206 11.37 4.54 -7.38
CA PHE A 206 11.03 4.94 -8.77
C PHE A 206 10.26 6.26 -8.76
N ASP A 207 10.90 7.31 -9.29
CA ASP A 207 10.34 8.64 -9.28
C ASP A 207 9.20 8.67 -10.29
N LEU A 208 7.97 8.58 -9.80
CA LEU A 208 6.80 8.77 -10.65
C LEU A 208 6.89 10.17 -11.22
N ARG A 209 7.07 10.26 -12.53
CA ARG A 209 7.04 11.51 -13.28
C ARG A 209 5.77 11.55 -14.13
N PRO A 210 5.12 12.71 -14.26
CA PRO A 210 4.00 12.84 -15.18
C PRO A 210 4.48 12.59 -16.60
N TYR A 211 3.61 12.05 -17.46
CA TYR A 211 3.90 12.00 -18.89
C TYR A 211 3.98 13.41 -19.48
N PRO A 212 4.66 13.63 -20.62
CA PRO A 212 4.80 14.97 -21.22
C PRO A 212 3.48 15.73 -21.38
N PHE A 213 2.41 15.07 -21.82
CA PHE A 213 1.10 15.72 -21.93
C PHE A 213 0.47 16.09 -20.57
N GLN A 214 0.81 15.37 -19.50
CA GLN A 214 0.36 15.68 -18.15
C GLN A 214 1.15 16.85 -17.58
N GLU A 215 2.46 16.91 -17.85
CA GLU A 215 3.31 18.07 -17.57
C GLU A 215 2.73 19.34 -18.19
N GLU A 216 2.38 19.32 -19.48
CA GLU A 216 1.76 20.47 -20.16
C GLU A 216 0.46 20.94 -19.47
N ILE A 217 -0.39 20.00 -19.04
CA ILE A 217 -1.63 20.32 -18.31
C ILE A 217 -1.32 20.93 -16.93
N LEU A 218 -0.35 20.37 -16.22
CA LEU A 218 0.08 20.85 -14.89
C LEU A 218 0.67 22.26 -14.98
N ASP A 219 1.50 22.52 -15.99
CA ASP A 219 2.11 23.83 -16.23
C ASP A 219 1.05 24.88 -16.60
N ALA A 220 0.07 24.52 -17.42
CA ALA A 220 -1.04 25.41 -17.74
C ALA A 220 -1.86 25.79 -16.50
N MET A 221 -2.22 24.81 -15.65
CA MET A 221 -2.94 25.09 -14.39
C MET A 221 -2.10 25.92 -13.42
N ALA A 222 -0.79 25.67 -13.32
CA ALA A 222 0.11 26.47 -12.48
C ALA A 222 0.16 27.93 -12.97
N ALA A 223 0.34 28.14 -14.28
CA ALA A 223 0.37 29.47 -14.88
C ALA A 223 -0.96 30.23 -14.70
N GLU A 224 -2.11 29.55 -14.85
CA GLU A 224 -3.42 30.16 -14.60
C GLU A 224 -3.60 30.61 -13.14
N ARG A 225 -3.10 29.83 -12.17
CA ARG A 225 -3.12 30.22 -10.75
C ARG A 225 -2.21 31.40 -10.46
N GLU A 226 -0.97 31.37 -10.96
CA GLU A 226 0.04 32.36 -10.62
C GLU A 226 -0.18 33.71 -11.34
N VAL A 227 -0.64 33.68 -12.59
CA VAL A 227 -0.75 34.88 -13.43
C VAL A 227 -2.17 35.45 -13.43
N GLN A 228 -3.20 34.59 -13.38
CA GLN A 228 -4.60 35.00 -13.56
C GLN A 228 -5.45 34.82 -12.30
N ASP A 229 -4.86 34.36 -11.19
CA ASP A 229 -5.55 34.06 -9.92
C ASP A 229 -6.76 33.10 -10.10
N LYS A 230 -6.67 32.22 -11.10
CA LYS A 230 -7.70 31.21 -11.39
C LYS A 230 -7.36 29.92 -10.67
N HIS A 231 -8.17 29.54 -9.69
CA HIS A 231 -7.93 28.32 -8.89
C HIS A 231 -8.94 27.20 -9.12
N ARG A 232 -9.89 27.40 -10.03
CA ARG A 232 -10.93 26.43 -10.39
C ARG A 232 -10.68 25.90 -11.79
N HIS A 233 -10.32 24.62 -11.90
CA HIS A 233 -9.95 24.01 -13.17
C HIS A 233 -10.80 22.78 -13.47
N LEU A 234 -11.05 22.53 -14.76
CA LEU A 234 -11.69 21.31 -15.26
C LEU A 234 -10.74 20.62 -16.23
N VAL A 235 -10.19 19.48 -15.82
CA VAL A 235 -9.34 18.65 -16.66
C VAL A 235 -10.21 17.67 -17.43
N VAL A 236 -10.24 17.83 -18.75
CA VAL A 236 -10.95 16.94 -19.67
C VAL A 236 -9.95 15.99 -20.32
N ALA A 237 -10.01 14.71 -19.95
CA ALA A 237 -9.13 13.69 -20.52
C ALA A 237 -9.84 12.34 -20.62
N ALA A 238 -9.58 11.60 -21.70
CA ALA A 238 -10.22 10.31 -21.98
C ALA A 238 -10.05 9.32 -20.81
N THR A 239 -10.99 8.40 -20.61
CA THR A 239 -10.90 7.40 -19.55
C THR A 239 -9.62 6.58 -19.70
N GLY A 240 -8.88 6.36 -18.60
CA GLY A 240 -7.59 5.66 -18.64
C GLY A 240 -6.35 6.52 -18.93
N THR A 241 -6.48 7.82 -19.20
CA THR A 241 -5.34 8.75 -19.45
C THR A 241 -4.70 9.34 -18.18
N GLY A 242 -5.13 8.88 -17.00
CA GLY A 242 -4.50 9.27 -15.74
C GLY A 242 -4.97 10.60 -15.14
N LYS A 243 -6.26 10.95 -15.24
CA LYS A 243 -6.83 12.15 -14.55
C LYS A 243 -6.47 12.22 -13.07
N THR A 244 -6.52 11.08 -12.39
CA THR A 244 -6.15 10.96 -10.98
C THR A 244 -4.65 11.20 -10.75
N MET A 245 -3.80 10.81 -11.70
CA MET A 245 -2.36 11.13 -11.67
C MET A 245 -2.15 12.62 -11.81
N ILE A 246 -2.83 13.28 -12.76
CA ILE A 246 -2.78 14.74 -12.92
C ILE A 246 -3.19 15.42 -11.61
N ALA A 247 -4.33 15.04 -11.03
CA ALA A 247 -4.80 15.62 -9.78
C ALA A 247 -3.80 15.44 -8.62
N ALA A 248 -3.17 14.26 -8.50
CA ALA A 248 -2.18 14.00 -7.46
C ALA A 248 -0.89 14.80 -7.64
N PHE A 249 -0.39 14.93 -8.87
CA PHE A 249 0.78 15.74 -9.18
C PHE A 249 0.51 17.23 -9.01
N ASP A 250 -0.69 17.68 -9.38
CA ASP A 250 -1.14 19.05 -9.20
C ASP A 250 -1.19 19.42 -7.72
N TYR A 251 -1.82 18.56 -6.90
CA TYR A 251 -1.81 18.72 -5.45
C TYR A 251 -0.37 18.74 -4.90
N LYS A 252 0.50 17.82 -5.34
CA LYS A 252 1.91 17.78 -4.91
C LYS A 252 2.64 19.10 -5.21
N ARG A 253 2.50 19.63 -6.42
CA ARG A 253 3.10 20.91 -6.83
C ARG A 253 2.52 22.08 -6.02
N TRP A 254 1.20 22.14 -5.91
CA TRP A 254 0.51 23.22 -5.21
C TRP A 254 0.75 23.22 -3.70
N ALA A 255 0.87 22.04 -3.08
CA ALA A 255 1.19 21.89 -1.67
C ALA A 255 2.65 22.28 -1.38
N GLY A 256 3.58 21.93 -2.27
CA GLY A 256 5.01 22.13 -2.04
C GLY A 256 5.46 21.38 -0.78
N SER A 257 6.08 22.10 0.17
CA SER A 257 6.44 21.56 1.50
C SER A 257 5.30 21.60 2.52
N ARG A 258 4.17 22.24 2.20
CA ARG A 258 2.99 22.29 3.07
C ARG A 258 2.20 20.98 2.96
N ARG A 259 1.32 20.74 3.93
CA ARG A 259 0.34 19.63 3.93
C ARG A 259 -1.10 20.15 4.03
N PRO A 260 -1.61 20.82 2.99
CA PRO A 260 -2.94 21.41 3.00
C PRO A 260 -4.03 20.34 2.98
N SER A 261 -5.17 20.63 3.63
CA SER A 261 -6.28 19.68 3.71
C SER A 261 -6.87 19.38 2.34
N LEU A 262 -7.18 18.10 2.08
CA LEU A 262 -7.67 17.60 0.80
C LEU A 262 -8.99 16.84 0.98
N LEU A 263 -9.96 17.12 0.11
CA LEU A 263 -11.17 16.32 -0.06
C LEU A 263 -11.27 15.83 -1.50
N PHE A 264 -11.16 14.53 -1.69
CA PHE A 264 -11.39 13.87 -2.97
C PHE A 264 -12.80 13.26 -2.98
N ILE A 265 -13.62 13.65 -3.96
CA ILE A 265 -14.99 13.21 -4.11
C ILE A 265 -15.14 12.34 -5.35
N ALA A 266 -15.77 11.17 -5.17
CA ALA A 266 -16.19 10.30 -6.26
C ALA A 266 -17.52 9.61 -5.94
N HIS A 267 -18.11 8.92 -6.92
CA HIS A 267 -19.38 8.22 -6.77
C HIS A 267 -19.25 6.73 -6.39
N ARG A 268 -18.07 6.12 -6.58
CA ARG A 268 -17.80 4.69 -6.27
C ARG A 268 -16.64 4.55 -5.31
N GLU A 269 -16.76 3.64 -4.35
CA GLU A 269 -15.70 3.32 -3.40
C GLU A 269 -14.43 2.80 -4.07
N GLU A 270 -14.57 2.01 -5.14
CA GLU A 270 -13.44 1.49 -5.92
C GLU A 270 -12.55 2.63 -6.47
N ILE A 271 -13.16 3.68 -7.01
CA ILE A 271 -12.46 4.86 -7.52
C ILE A 271 -11.69 5.56 -6.39
N LEU A 272 -12.31 5.69 -5.21
CA LEU A 272 -11.66 6.29 -4.04
C LEU A 272 -10.44 5.48 -3.58
N ARG A 273 -10.56 4.13 -3.55
CA ARG A 273 -9.43 3.23 -3.23
C ARG A 273 -8.29 3.37 -4.23
N GLN A 274 -8.59 3.43 -5.52
CA GLN A 274 -7.61 3.64 -6.58
C GLN A 274 -6.95 5.03 -6.49
N ALA A 275 -7.73 6.06 -6.17
CA ALA A 275 -7.23 7.42 -6.01
C ALA A 275 -6.29 7.55 -4.81
N ILE A 276 -6.63 6.95 -3.66
CA ILE A 276 -5.70 6.88 -2.53
C ILE A 276 -4.38 6.24 -2.95
N GLY A 277 -4.41 5.08 -3.61
CA GLY A 277 -3.19 4.42 -4.08
C GLY A 277 -2.33 5.33 -4.97
N THR A 278 -2.98 6.09 -5.86
CA THR A 278 -2.33 7.07 -6.75
C THR A 278 -1.67 8.20 -5.97
N TYR A 279 -2.40 8.83 -5.04
CA TYR A 279 -1.87 9.93 -4.22
C TYR A 279 -0.70 9.47 -3.35
N ARG A 280 -0.82 8.30 -2.70
CA ARG A 280 0.24 7.72 -1.89
C ARG A 280 1.51 7.45 -2.69
N ALA A 281 1.37 6.99 -3.93
CA ALA A 281 2.50 6.76 -4.82
C ALA A 281 3.17 8.09 -5.26
N VAL A 282 2.37 9.09 -5.68
CA VAL A 282 2.88 10.39 -6.16
C VAL A 282 3.52 11.21 -5.04
N LEU A 283 2.87 11.25 -3.87
CA LEU A 283 3.35 11.97 -2.68
C LEU A 283 4.40 11.19 -1.89
N ARG A 284 4.60 9.91 -2.23
CA ARG A 284 5.46 8.96 -1.52
C ARG A 284 5.07 8.75 -0.05
N ASP A 285 3.83 9.04 0.32
CA ASP A 285 3.32 8.94 1.69
C ASP A 285 2.24 7.85 1.76
N GLN A 286 2.57 6.69 2.35
CA GLN A 286 1.63 5.56 2.48
C GLN A 286 0.49 5.79 3.49
N ASN A 287 0.59 6.84 4.31
CA ASN A 287 -0.43 7.22 5.29
C ASN A 287 -1.34 8.34 4.76
N PHE A 288 -1.13 8.80 3.52
CA PHE A 288 -1.94 9.85 2.93
C PHE A 288 -3.35 9.35 2.61
N GLY A 289 -4.36 10.04 3.13
CA GLY A 289 -5.76 9.84 2.78
C GLY A 289 -6.46 8.69 3.52
N ASP A 290 -7.65 8.99 4.04
CA ASP A 290 -8.59 8.01 4.60
C ASP A 290 -9.89 7.93 3.80
N ILE A 291 -10.50 6.75 3.77
CA ILE A 291 -11.77 6.52 3.06
C ILE A 291 -12.94 6.85 3.97
N LEU A 292 -13.85 7.69 3.47
CA LEU A 292 -15.15 7.93 4.06
C LEU A 292 -16.26 7.45 3.12
N VAL A 293 -16.69 6.19 3.32
CA VAL A 293 -17.79 5.56 2.58
C VAL A 293 -18.69 4.79 3.53
N GLY A 294 -20.00 4.99 3.38
CA GLY A 294 -21.04 4.30 4.15
C GLY A 294 -20.85 4.46 5.66
N GLY A 295 -20.76 3.32 6.37
CA GLY A 295 -20.58 3.24 7.82
C GLY A 295 -19.14 3.43 8.31
N THR A 296 -18.15 3.54 7.43
CA THR A 296 -16.72 3.64 7.80
C THR A 296 -16.41 4.97 8.51
N THR A 297 -15.64 4.92 9.60
CA THR A 297 -15.15 6.12 10.29
C THR A 297 -13.65 6.28 10.01
N PRO A 298 -13.21 7.42 9.45
CA PRO A 298 -11.81 7.67 9.17
C PRO A 298 -11.03 7.95 10.46
N GLU A 299 -9.73 7.61 10.48
CA GLU A 299 -8.80 7.85 11.59
C GLU A 299 -8.21 9.26 11.54
N GLN A 300 -8.13 9.86 10.34
CA GLN A 300 -7.76 11.27 10.12
C GLN A 300 -8.85 12.03 9.35
N HIS A 301 -8.85 13.37 9.49
CA HIS A 301 -9.86 14.23 8.87
C HIS A 301 -9.31 15.29 7.90
N ASP A 302 -7.99 15.37 7.73
CA ASP A 302 -7.38 16.41 6.88
C ASP A 302 -7.23 15.98 5.42
N HIS A 303 -7.07 14.69 5.15
CA HIS A 303 -7.02 14.14 3.79
C HIS A 303 -8.10 13.06 3.65
N LEU A 304 -9.23 13.41 3.05
CA LEU A 304 -10.39 12.53 2.97
C LEU A 304 -10.73 12.18 1.53
N PHE A 305 -10.98 10.89 1.31
CA PHE A 305 -11.47 10.34 0.06
C PHE A 305 -12.89 9.84 0.32
N CYS A 306 -13.86 10.66 -0.06
CA CYS A 306 -15.23 10.56 0.38
C CYS A 306 -16.17 10.31 -0.79
N SER A 307 -17.15 9.43 -0.60
CA SER A 307 -18.22 9.31 -1.61
C SER A 307 -19.17 10.51 -1.52
N ILE A 308 -19.72 10.94 -2.66
CA ILE A 308 -20.72 12.03 -2.64
C ILE A 308 -21.94 11.69 -1.76
N GLN A 309 -22.29 10.40 -1.66
CA GLN A 309 -23.37 9.94 -0.78
C GLN A 309 -22.99 10.15 0.69
N SER A 310 -21.79 9.75 1.10
CA SER A 310 -21.31 9.93 2.47
C SER A 310 -21.08 11.39 2.84
N TYR A 311 -20.61 12.22 1.89
CA TYR A 311 -20.52 13.67 2.09
C TYR A 311 -21.87 14.25 2.52
N ASN A 312 -22.94 13.86 1.81
CA ASN A 312 -24.29 14.33 2.09
C ASN A 312 -24.88 13.72 3.37
N SER A 313 -24.78 12.39 3.54
CA SER A 313 -25.43 11.69 4.65
C SER A 313 -24.75 11.91 6.00
N ARG A 314 -23.47 12.28 6.02
CA ARG A 314 -22.71 12.58 7.24
C ARG A 314 -22.64 14.07 7.57
N GLY A 315 -23.37 14.91 6.84
CA GLY A 315 -23.44 16.34 7.15
C GLY A 315 -22.13 17.10 6.87
N LEU A 316 -21.26 16.64 5.98
CA LEU A 316 -19.96 17.33 5.74
C LEU A 316 -20.13 18.75 5.19
N HIS A 317 -21.30 19.07 4.62
CA HIS A 317 -21.67 20.41 4.17
C HIS A 317 -21.95 21.39 5.32
N GLU A 318 -22.05 20.91 6.57
CA GLU A 318 -22.19 21.73 7.78
C GLU A 318 -20.83 22.15 8.37
N LEU A 319 -19.73 21.56 7.87
CA LEU A 319 -18.38 21.98 8.23
C LEU A 319 -18.11 23.39 7.67
N PRO A 320 -17.12 24.12 8.24
CA PRO A 320 -16.69 25.39 7.66
C PRO A 320 -16.42 25.27 6.16
N SER A 321 -16.86 26.26 5.39
CA SER A 321 -16.76 26.23 3.92
C SER A 321 -15.31 26.13 3.43
N ASP A 322 -14.36 26.62 4.21
CA ASP A 322 -12.92 26.60 4.00
C ASP A 322 -12.20 25.40 4.66
N ARG A 323 -12.95 24.41 5.17
CA ARG A 323 -12.40 23.23 5.86
C ARG A 323 -11.35 22.48 5.04
N PHE A 324 -11.56 22.40 3.74
CA PHE A 324 -10.66 21.75 2.79
C PHE A 324 -10.01 22.80 1.89
N ASP A 325 -8.70 22.91 1.99
CA ASP A 325 -7.90 23.79 1.15
C ASP A 325 -7.94 23.37 -0.32
N TYR A 326 -8.03 22.06 -0.59
CA TYR A 326 -7.97 21.47 -1.92
C TYR A 326 -9.10 20.47 -2.13
N ILE A 327 -9.94 20.68 -3.13
CA ILE A 327 -11.04 19.76 -3.45
C ILE A 327 -10.86 19.20 -4.85
N VAL A 328 -10.95 17.87 -4.97
CA VAL A 328 -11.01 17.17 -6.24
C VAL A 328 -12.36 16.50 -6.39
N VAL A 329 -13.01 16.70 -7.54
CA VAL A 329 -14.27 16.06 -7.87
C VAL A 329 -14.07 15.24 -9.14
N ASP A 330 -13.98 13.92 -8.98
CA ASP A 330 -13.85 13.00 -10.10
C ASP A 330 -15.21 12.75 -10.77
N GLU A 331 -15.18 12.56 -12.08
CA GLU A 331 -16.37 12.45 -12.94
C GLU A 331 -17.36 13.64 -12.80
N PHE A 332 -16.83 14.84 -12.99
CA PHE A 332 -17.52 16.13 -12.87
C PHE A 332 -18.77 16.29 -13.76
N HIS A 333 -19.06 15.39 -14.69
CA HIS A 333 -20.34 15.42 -15.42
C HIS A 333 -21.56 15.23 -14.54
N HIS A 334 -21.38 14.66 -13.34
CA HIS A 334 -22.43 14.61 -12.34
C HIS A 334 -22.62 15.93 -11.57
N ALA A 335 -21.83 16.97 -11.83
CA ALA A 335 -21.93 18.27 -11.14
C ALA A 335 -23.31 18.94 -11.29
N ALA A 336 -24.06 18.62 -12.35
CA ALA A 336 -25.44 19.10 -12.52
C ALA A 336 -26.45 18.42 -11.57
N ALA A 337 -26.09 17.28 -10.95
CA ALA A 337 -26.97 16.55 -10.05
C ALA A 337 -27.12 17.29 -8.70
N PRO A 338 -28.30 17.24 -8.06
CA PRO A 338 -28.55 17.91 -6.78
C PRO A 338 -27.55 17.54 -5.67
N SER A 339 -27.05 16.30 -5.69
CA SER A 339 -26.09 15.80 -4.70
C SER A 339 -24.72 16.48 -4.79
N TYR A 340 -24.27 16.88 -5.99
CA TYR A 340 -23.00 17.59 -6.18
C TYR A 340 -23.15 19.10 -6.05
N ARG A 341 -24.30 19.67 -6.43
CA ARG A 341 -24.57 21.11 -6.23
C ARG A 341 -24.38 21.52 -4.78
N ARG A 342 -24.89 20.73 -3.83
CA ARG A 342 -24.70 21.03 -2.40
C ARG A 342 -23.23 21.17 -2.01
N LEU A 343 -22.34 20.31 -2.52
CA LEU A 343 -20.89 20.44 -2.31
C LEU A 343 -20.35 21.73 -2.96
N LEU A 344 -20.69 21.98 -4.22
CA LEU A 344 -20.16 23.11 -4.99
C LEU A 344 -20.64 24.47 -4.47
N ASP A 345 -21.84 24.53 -3.90
CA ASP A 345 -22.45 25.76 -3.36
C ASP A 345 -21.95 26.07 -1.94
N THR A 346 -21.56 25.05 -1.16
CA THR A 346 -21.16 25.21 0.25
C THR A 346 -19.66 25.28 0.46
N ALA A 347 -18.88 24.55 -0.34
CA ALA A 347 -17.43 24.50 -0.18
C ALA A 347 -16.72 25.67 -0.89
N GLN A 348 -15.81 26.33 -0.18
CA GLN A 348 -14.94 27.39 -0.67
C GLN A 348 -13.47 27.01 -0.48
N PRO A 349 -12.97 26.02 -1.23
CA PRO A 349 -11.55 25.66 -1.17
C PRO A 349 -10.69 26.71 -1.86
N LYS A 350 -9.40 26.73 -1.50
CA LYS A 350 -8.40 27.52 -2.22
C LYS A 350 -8.23 27.00 -3.64
N VAL A 351 -8.29 25.67 -3.84
CA VAL A 351 -8.24 25.05 -5.17
C VAL A 351 -9.39 24.06 -5.35
N LEU A 352 -10.06 24.14 -6.49
CA LEU A 352 -11.08 23.18 -6.92
C LEU A 352 -10.70 22.59 -8.28
N LEU A 353 -10.58 21.27 -8.34
CA LEU A 353 -10.23 20.54 -9.56
C LEU A 353 -11.34 19.55 -9.92
N GLY A 354 -11.94 19.72 -11.09
CA GLY A 354 -12.86 18.76 -11.69
C GLY A 354 -12.16 17.85 -12.69
N GLY A 355 -12.44 16.54 -12.63
CA GLY A 355 -12.01 15.58 -13.65
C GLY A 355 -13.17 15.16 -14.54
N HIS A 356 -13.01 15.19 -15.87
CA HIS A 356 -14.06 14.76 -16.79
C HIS A 356 -13.56 13.88 -17.94
N SER A 357 -14.31 12.82 -18.26
CA SER A 357 -13.95 11.76 -19.21
C SER A 357 -14.43 12.00 -20.65
N ARG A 358 -15.29 12.99 -20.90
CA ARG A 358 -15.82 13.34 -22.24
C ARG A 358 -15.69 14.85 -22.47
N VAL A 359 -15.71 15.29 -23.73
CA VAL A 359 -15.86 16.72 -24.04
C VAL A 359 -17.22 17.16 -23.47
N ALA A 360 -17.22 17.97 -22.42
CA ALA A 360 -18.46 18.39 -21.78
C ALA A 360 -19.31 19.24 -22.74
N PRO A 361 -20.66 19.07 -22.77
CA PRO A 361 -21.51 20.13 -23.26
C PRO A 361 -21.30 21.38 -22.38
N ARG A 362 -21.40 22.58 -22.98
CA ARG A 362 -21.09 23.91 -22.39
C ARG A 362 -21.60 24.16 -20.95
N HIS A 363 -22.58 23.41 -20.47
CA HIS A 363 -23.14 23.51 -19.13
C HIS A 363 -22.23 23.02 -17.98
N ALA A 364 -21.29 22.08 -18.19
CA ALA A 364 -20.44 21.58 -17.10
C ALA A 364 -19.32 22.57 -16.71
N ALA A 365 -18.83 23.36 -17.66
CA ALA A 365 -17.86 24.42 -17.40
C ALA A 365 -18.47 25.59 -16.60
N GLY A 366 -19.77 25.84 -16.77
CA GLY A 366 -20.49 26.91 -16.06
C GLY A 366 -20.61 26.70 -14.55
N ALA A 367 -20.54 25.45 -14.07
CA ALA A 367 -20.60 25.13 -12.64
C ALA A 367 -19.32 25.50 -11.85
N LEU A 368 -18.25 25.90 -12.55
CA LEU A 368 -16.99 26.37 -11.96
C LEU A 368 -16.84 27.90 -12.05
N SER A 369 -17.78 28.59 -12.70
CA SER A 369 -17.80 30.05 -12.74
C SER A 369 -18.34 30.59 -11.41
N PRO A 370 -17.76 31.66 -10.83
CA PRO A 370 -18.40 32.34 -9.72
C PRO A 370 -19.79 32.80 -10.17
N ALA A 371 -20.80 32.56 -9.33
CA ALA A 371 -22.00 33.37 -9.40
C ALA A 371 -21.59 34.81 -9.09
N HIS A 372 -21.93 35.73 -9.98
CA HIS A 372 -21.82 37.16 -9.73
C HIS A 372 -22.63 37.57 -8.50
#